data_AF-A0A816RBL5-F1
#
_entry.id   AF-A0A816RBL5-F1
#
_cell.length_a   1.000
_cell.length_b   1.000
_cell.length_c   1.000
_cell.angle_alpha   90.00
_cell.angle_beta   90.00
_cell.angle_gamma   90.00
#
_symmetry.space_group_name_H-M   'P 1'
#
loop_
_entity.id
_entity.type
_entity.pdbx_description
1 polymer ?
#
loop_
_entity_poly.entity_id
_entity_poly.type
_entity_poly.pdbx_seq_one_letter_code
_entity_poly.pdbx_strand_id
1 'polypeptide(L)' 'MAYSETSSASIGSIPSSEGPPCHCSQRTVMTVSWTDENPGRRFYKCEEHGFFLWHDKEKSCP' A
#
# COMPACT_ATOMS: atom_id res chain seq x y z
N MET A 1 19.37 28.75 -20.39
CA MET A 1 18.12 27.99 -20.21
C MET A 1 18.36 27.01 -19.08
N ALA A 2 17.63 27.17 -17.97
CA ALA A 2 17.85 26.42 -16.74
C ALA A 2 17.54 24.93 -16.95
N TYR A 3 18.39 24.07 -16.39
CA TYR A 3 18.18 22.62 -16.37
C TYR A 3 16.93 22.35 -15.54
N SER A 4 15.91 21.75 -16.15
CA SER A 4 14.74 21.32 -15.41
C SER A 4 15.15 20.14 -14.53
N GLU A 5 15.31 20.41 -13.25
CA GLU A 5 15.39 19.44 -12.18
C GLU A 5 14.10 18.61 -12.23
N THR A 6 14.14 17.50 -12.97
CA THR A 6 13.13 16.47 -12.80
C THR A 6 13.44 15.83 -11.46
N SER A 7 12.78 16.34 -10.42
CA SER A 7 12.60 15.64 -9.15
C SER A 7 11.84 14.36 -9.46
N SER A 8 12.53 13.37 -10.02
CA SER A 8 12.12 11.99 -9.88
C SER A 8 12.35 11.69 -8.42
N ALA A 9 11.33 11.99 -7.60
CA ALA A 9 11.21 11.38 -6.30
C ALA A 9 11.11 9.88 -6.58
N SER A 10 12.26 9.23 -6.71
CA SER A 10 12.42 7.85 -6.29
C SER A 10 12.03 7.88 -4.82
N ILE A 11 10.73 7.73 -4.59
CA ILE A 11 10.13 7.16 -3.39
C ILE A 11 10.85 5.84 -3.19
N GLY A 12 12.06 5.95 -2.64
CA GLY A 12 12.81 4.85 -2.11
C GLY A 12 11.82 4.13 -1.22
N SER A 13 11.65 2.85 -1.51
CA SER A 13 10.80 1.96 -0.75
C SER A 13 11.28 1.98 0.69
N ILE A 14 10.78 2.93 1.48
CA ILE A 14 10.84 2.85 2.92
C ILE A 14 9.95 1.65 3.21
N PRO A 15 10.46 0.54 3.77
CA PRO A 15 9.61 -0.53 4.26
C PRO A 15 8.96 -0.03 5.55
N SER A 16 8.21 1.07 5.48
CA SER A 16 7.27 1.42 6.50
C SER A 16 6.26 0.28 6.46
N SER A 17 6.06 -0.41 7.57
CA SER A 17 5.00 -1.41 7.71
C SER A 17 3.58 -0.80 7.54
N GLU A 18 3.50 0.48 7.19
CA GLU A 18 2.34 1.21 6.72
C GLU A 18 2.11 0.89 5.24
N GLY A 19 0.95 0.30 4.95
CA GLY A 19 0.52 -0.02 3.59
C GLY A 19 0.39 1.21 2.68
N PRO A 20 0.09 0.98 1.38
CA PRO A 20 0.00 2.06 0.42
C PRO A 20 -1.08 3.07 0.82
N PRO A 21 -0.83 4.37 0.63
CA PRO A 21 -1.80 5.39 0.97
C PRO A 21 -3.08 5.24 0.14
N CYS A 22 -4.22 5.52 0.75
CA CYS A 22 -5.49 5.60 0.03
C CYS A 22 -5.54 6.88 -0.83
N HIS A 23 -6.50 6.97 -1.75
CA HIS A 23 -6.73 8.14 -2.60
C HIS A 23 -7.03 9.42 -1.82
N CYS A 24 -7.47 9.30 -0.56
CA CYS A 24 -7.65 10.43 0.36
C CYS A 24 -6.36 10.89 1.03
N SER A 25 -5.20 10.36 0.61
CA SER A 25 -3.88 10.61 1.19
C SER A 25 -3.75 10.22 2.66
N GLN A 26 -4.72 9.46 3.19
CA GLN A 26 -4.65 8.91 4.54
C GLN A 26 -3.96 7.53 4.54
N ARG A 27 -3.35 7.22 5.69
CA ARG A 27 -2.77 5.89 5.94
C ARG A 27 -3.87 4.83 5.92
N THR A 28 -3.56 3.69 5.30
CA THR A 28 -4.43 2.52 5.35
C THR A 28 -4.16 1.70 6.60
N VAL A 29 -5.21 1.10 7.17
CA VAL A 29 -5.12 0.23 8.34
C VAL A 29 -4.88 -1.20 7.85
N MET A 30 -3.88 -1.89 8.42
CA MET A 30 -3.68 -3.31 8.18
C MET A 30 -4.62 -4.14 9.06
N THR A 31 -5.42 -4.99 8.43
CA THR A 31 -6.40 -5.89 9.06
C THR A 31 -6.12 -7.34 8.68
N VAL A 32 -6.56 -8.29 9.50
CA VAL A 32 -6.47 -9.73 9.22
C VAL A 32 -7.86 -10.23 8.80
N SER A 33 -7.92 -10.94 7.68
CA SER A 33 -9.10 -11.68 7.25
C SER A 33 -9.21 -12.99 8.02
N TRP A 34 -10.41 -13.29 8.50
CA TRP A 34 -10.75 -14.52 9.20
C TRP A 34 -11.88 -15.30 8.50
N THR A 35 -12.09 -15.01 7.22
CA THR A 35 -13.04 -15.76 6.37
C THR A 35 -12.51 -17.15 6.07
N ASP A 36 -13.39 -18.13 5.89
CA ASP A 36 -13.04 -19.51 5.53
C ASP A 36 -12.13 -19.60 4.29
N GLU A 37 -12.37 -18.76 3.28
CA GLU A 37 -11.56 -18.70 2.05
C GLU A 37 -10.20 -18.02 2.24
N ASN A 38 -10.03 -17.17 3.27
CA ASN A 38 -8.84 -16.34 3.46
C ASN A 38 -8.43 -16.24 4.94
N PRO A 39 -8.22 -17.36 5.65
CA PRO A 39 -7.95 -17.33 7.08
C PRO A 39 -6.53 -16.81 7.35
N GLY A 40 -6.40 -15.85 8.26
CA GLY A 40 -5.12 -15.29 8.68
C GLY A 40 -4.43 -14.39 7.66
N ARG A 41 -5.04 -14.13 6.48
CA ARG A 41 -4.46 -13.27 5.44
C ARG A 41 -4.57 -11.80 5.81
N ARG A 42 -3.49 -11.04 5.65
CA ARG A 42 -3.45 -9.60 5.97
C ARG A 42 -3.82 -8.77 4.75
N PHE A 43 -4.57 -7.69 4.96
CA PHE A 43 -4.91 -6.71 3.93
C PHE A 43 -4.91 -5.30 4.48
N TYR A 44 -4.69 -4.33 3.62
CA TYR A 44 -4.82 -2.92 3.91
C TYR A 44 -6.21 -2.44 3.52
N LYS A 45 -6.85 -1.68 4.40
CA LYS A 45 -8.13 -1.03 4.11
C LYS A 45 -8.14 0.45 4.49
N CYS A 46 -8.94 1.23 3.77
CA CYS A 46 -9.37 2.56 4.23
C CYS A 46 -10.83 2.45 4.68
N GLU A 47 -11.11 2.89 5.92
CA GLU A 47 -12.47 2.78 6.48
C GLU A 47 -13.46 3.76 5.85
N GLU A 48 -12.98 4.87 5.30
CA GLU A 48 -13.82 5.92 4.73
C GLU A 48 -14.13 5.70 3.24
N HIS A 49 -13.18 5.19 2.47
CA HIS A 49 -13.27 5.12 1.00
C HIS A 49 -13.40 3.69 0.45
N GLY A 50 -13.39 2.66 1.31
CA GLY A 50 -13.45 1.27 0.87
C GLY A 50 -12.22 0.79 0.09
N PHE A 51 -11.08 1.46 0.22
CA PHE A 51 -9.82 0.97 -0.32
C PHE A 51 -9.52 -0.42 0.23
N PHE A 52 -9.02 -1.32 -0.62
CA PHE A 52 -8.70 -2.69 -0.25
C PHE A 52 -7.50 -3.19 -1.04
N LEU A 53 -6.47 -3.70 -0.35
CA LEU A 53 -5.31 -4.32 -0.97
C LEU A 53 -4.75 -5.45 -0.11
N TRP A 54 -4.58 -6.64 -0.68
CA TRP A 54 -3.91 -7.75 0.01
C TRP A 54 -2.42 -7.44 0.28
N HIS A 55 -1.97 -7.73 1.50
CA HIS A 55 -0.56 -7.55 1.92
C HIS A 55 0.37 -8.56 1.23
N ASP A 56 -0.16 -9.71 0.80
CA ASP A 56 0.61 -10.76 0.11
C ASP A 56 0.98 -10.43 -1.35
N LYS A 57 0.52 -9.31 -1.91
CA LYS A 57 0.84 -8.90 -3.30
C LYS A 57 2.25 -8.35 -3.50
N GLU A 58 3.18 -8.57 -2.57
CA GLU A 58 4.56 -8.14 -2.71
C GLU A 58 5.47 -9.29 -3.19
N LYS A 59 5.94 -9.13 -4.44
CA LYS A 59 6.97 -9.86 -5.23
C LYS A 59 6.57 -11.22 -5.84
N SER A 60 6.10 -11.21 -7.09
CA SER A 60 6.68 -12.13 -8.08
C SER A 60 7.59 -11.28 -8.96
N CYS A 61 8.88 -11.26 -8.64
CA CYS A 61 9.90 -10.81 -9.58
C CYS A 61 10.04 -11.91 -10.65
N PRO A 62 9.81 -11.63 -11.95
CA PRO A 62 10.31 -12.51 -13.00
C PRO A 62 11.85 -12.49 -13.06
#